data_AF-H1XVG5-F1
#
_entry.id   AF-H1XVG5-F1
#
_cell.length_a   1.000
_cell.length_b   1.000
_cell.length_c   1.000
_cell.angle_alpha   90.00
_cell.angle_beta   90.00
_cell.angle_gamma   90.00
#
_symmetry.space_group_name_H-M   'P 1'
#
loop_
_entity.id
_entity.type
_entity.pdbx_description
1 polymer ?
#
loop_
_entity_poly.entity_id
_entity_poly.type
_entity_poly.pdbx_seq_one_letter_code
_entity_poly.pdbx_strand_id
1 'polypeptide(L)' 'MFKKIKKFLDEVKVEMSKVSWPSHQELVNSTLIVVVVSLLFTAYIFLADLLISQIVKIFY' A
#
# COMPACT_ATOMS: atom_id res chain seq x y z
N MET A 1 -24.10 20.28 25.57
CA MET A 1 -23.24 19.87 24.44
C MET A 1 -22.15 18.87 24.85
N PHE A 2 -21.35 19.14 25.88
CA PHE A 2 -20.26 18.24 26.33
C PHE A 2 -20.66 16.77 26.60
N LYS A 3 -21.84 16.51 27.17
CA LYS A 3 -22.35 15.13 27.37
C LYS A 3 -22.59 14.36 26.07
N LYS A 4 -23.04 15.03 24.99
CA LYS A 4 -23.27 14.38 23.67
C LYS A 4 -21.95 13.98 23.01
N ILE A 5 -20.94 14.85 23.09
CA ILE A 5 -19.60 14.58 22.54
C ILE A 5 -18.93 13.43 23.28
N LYS A 6 -19.01 13.39 24.61
CA LYS A 6 -18.48 12.28 25.40
C LYS A 6 -19.14 10.93 25.04
N LYS A 7 -20.47 10.93 24.88
CA LYS A 7 -21.22 9.74 24.46
C LYS A 7 -20.82 9.27 23.05
N PHE A 8 -20.63 10.20 22.12
CA PHE A 8 -20.17 9.89 20.76
C PHE A 8 -18.77 9.27 20.73
N LEU A 9 -17.82 9.79 21.53
CA LEU A 9 -16.47 9.21 21.64
C LEU A 9 -16.48 7.81 22.27
N ASP A 10 -17.33 7.57 23.27
CA ASP A 10 -17.52 6.24 23.85
C ASP A 10 -18.11 5.26 22.82
N GLU A 11 -19.11 5.69 22.04
CA GLU A 11 -19.71 4.88 20.97
C GLU A 11 -18.67 4.54 19.87
N VAL A 12 -17.87 5.52 19.42
CA VAL A 12 -16.79 5.30 18.44
C VAL A 12 -15.72 4.34 18.99
N LYS A 13 -15.38 4.42 20.28
CA LYS A 13 -14.43 3.49 20.90
C LYS A 13 -14.98 2.06 20.91
N VAL A 14 -16.28 1.90 21.17
CA VAL A 14 -16.95 0.59 21.12
C VAL A 14 -16.98 0.03 19.70
N GLU A 15 -17.24 0.85 18.68
CA GLU A 15 -17.18 0.41 17.28
C GLU A 15 -15.77 0.06 16.82
N MET A 16 -14.78 0.88 17.21
CA MET A 16 -13.36 0.60 16.95
C MET A 16 -12.90 -0.71 17.59
N SER A 17 -13.48 -1.12 18.72
CA SER A 17 -13.17 -2.41 19.35
C SER A 17 -13.72 -3.62 18.58
N LYS A 18 -14.70 -3.41 17.69
CA LYS A 18 -15.24 -4.45 16.79
C LYS A 18 -14.47 -4.57 15.48
N VAL A 19 -13.53 -3.65 15.22
CA VAL A 19 -12.67 -3.70 14.04
C VAL A 19 -11.69 -4.86 14.21
N SER A 20 -11.78 -5.84 13.33
CA SER A 20 -10.82 -6.94 13.22
C SER A 20 -9.52 -6.41 12.63
N TRP A 21 -8.60 -5.98 13.48
CA TRP A 21 -7.25 -5.63 13.05
C TRP A 21 -6.53 -6.89 12.57
N PRO A 22 -5.85 -6.83 11.40
CA PRO A 22 -5.07 -7.95 10.90
C PRO A 22 -3.94 -8.27 11.90
N SER A 23 -3.56 -9.53 11.96
CA SER A 23 -2.41 -9.94 12.78
C SER A 23 -1.11 -9.32 12.26
N HIS A 24 -0.13 -9.12 13.14
CA HIS A 24 1.19 -8.61 12.74
C HIS A 24 1.81 -9.41 11.58
N GLN A 25 1.56 -10.72 11.51
CA GLN A 25 2.04 -11.58 10.43
C GLN A 25 1.34 -11.30 9.09
N GLU A 26 0.02 -11.12 9.08
CA GLU A 26 -0.73 -10.76 7.87
C GLU A 26 -0.29 -9.40 7.31
N LEU A 27 0.00 -8.45 8.20
CA LEU A 27 0.48 -7.12 7.84
C LEU A 27 1.85 -7.19 7.14
N VAL A 28 2.77 -7.99 7.69
CA VAL A 28 4.10 -8.21 7.12
C VAL A 28 4.00 -8.96 5.79
N ASN A 29 3.20 -10.01 5.71
CA ASN A 29 3.01 -10.78 4.48
C ASN A 29 2.44 -9.92 3.36
N SER A 30 1.42 -9.11 3.66
CA SER A 30 0.82 -8.19 2.68
C SER A 30 1.83 -7.16 2.19
N THR A 31 2.64 -6.61 3.09
CA THR A 31 3.70 -5.65 2.72
C THR A 31 4.78 -6.30 1.86
N LEU A 32 5.19 -7.53 2.18
CA LEU A 32 6.21 -8.27 1.43
C LEU A 32 5.75 -8.53 -0.02
N ILE A 33 4.49 -8.92 -0.21
CA ILE A 33 3.92 -9.10 -1.55
C ILE A 33 3.99 -7.80 -2.35
N VAL A 34 3.59 -6.67 -1.74
CA VAL A 34 3.64 -5.36 -2.40
C VAL A 34 5.07 -4.99 -2.80
N VAL A 35 6.05 -5.22 -1.93
CA VAL A 35 7.47 -4.96 -2.22
C VAL A 35 7.96 -5.78 -3.42
N VAL A 36 7.64 -7.08 -3.45
CA VAL A 36 8.03 -7.97 -4.55
C VAL A 36 7.41 -7.52 -5.87
N VAL A 37 6.11 -7.21 -5.87
CA VAL A 37 5.40 -6.76 -7.08
C VAL A 37 5.96 -5.42 -7.57
N SER A 38 6.23 -4.48 -6.66
CA SER A 38 6.85 -3.19 -7.00
C SER A 38 8.25 -3.34 -7.62
N LEU A 39 9.07 -4.27 -7.10
CA LEU A 39 10.37 -4.61 -7.67
C LEU A 39 10.26 -5.18 -9.09
N LEU A 40 9.28 -6.06 -9.34
CA LEU A 40 9.02 -6.60 -10.68
C LEU A 40 8.64 -5.51 -11.67
N PHE A 41 7.74 -4.59 -11.29
CA PHE A 41 7.40 -3.45 -12.13
C PHE A 41 8.59 -2.54 -12.40
N THR A 42 9.41 -2.28 -11.38
CA THR A 42 10.63 -1.47 -11.51
C THR A 42 11.58 -2.09 -12.54
N ALA A 43 11.83 -3.39 -12.45
CA ALA A 43 12.68 -4.10 -13.40
C ALA A 43 12.09 -4.09 -14.83
N TYR A 44 10.77 -4.26 -14.96
CA TYR A 44 10.09 -4.22 -16.24
C TYR A 44 10.21 -2.84 -16.92
N ILE A 45 9.91 -1.76 -16.19
CA ILE A 45 10.00 -0.39 -16.71
C ILE A 45 11.45 -0.07 -17.09
N PHE A 46 12.40 -0.42 -16.23
CA PHE A 46 13.82 -0.22 -16.51
C PHE A 46 14.28 -0.91 -17.80
N LEU A 47 13.87 -2.16 -18.03
CA LEU A 47 14.16 -2.87 -19.28
C LEU A 47 13.49 -2.21 -20.48
N ALA A 48 12.23 -1.77 -20.34
CA ALA A 48 11.52 -1.07 -21.40
C ALA A 48 12.24 0.24 -21.79
N ASP A 49 12.66 1.03 -20.80
CA ASP A 49 13.41 2.28 -21.03
C ASP A 49 14.73 2.02 -21.75
N LEU A 50 15.47 0.98 -21.37
CA LEU A 50 16.72 0.60 -22.04
C LEU A 50 16.49 0.20 -23.50
N LEU A 51 15.47 -0.65 -23.76
CA LEU A 51 15.13 -1.08 -25.11
C LEU A 51 14.73 0.10 -25.99
N ILE A 52 13.84 0.96 -25.49
CA ILE A 52 13.39 2.16 -26.22
C ILE A 52 14.57 3.10 -26.47
N SER A 53 15.42 3.35 -25.46
CA SER A 53 16.59 4.22 -25.60
C SER A 53 17.58 3.71 -26.65
N GLN A 54 17.84 2.40 -26.68
CA GLN A 54 18.70 1.80 -27.69
C GLN A 54 18.10 1.90 -29.10
N ILE A 55 16.80 1.64 -29.25
CA ILE A 55 16.10 1.76 -30.53
C ILE A 55 16.20 3.21 -31.03
N VAL A 56 15.89 4.19 -30.18
CA VAL A 56 15.94 5.62 -30.55
C VAL A 56 17.36 6.04 -30.95
N LYS A 57 18.40 5.58 -30.24
CA LYS A 57 19.81 5.83 -30.60
C LYS A 57 20.24 5.22 -31.93
N ILE A 58 19.57 4.18 -32.39
CA ILE A 58 19.86 3.57 -33.70
C ILE A 58 19.21 4.39 -34.82
N PHE A 59 18.04 4.98 -34.55
CA PHE A 59 17.29 5.76 -35.53
C PHE A 59 17.72 7.23 -35.65
N TYR A 60 18.36 7.80 -34.62
CA TYR A 60 18.87 9.18 -34.59
C TYR A 60 20.38 9.21 -34.33
#